data_AF-E8V675-F1
#
_entry.id   AF-E8V675-F1
#
_cell.length_a   1.000
_cell.length_b   1.000
_cell.length_c   1.000
_cell.angle_alpha   90.00
_cell.angle_beta   90.00
_cell.angle_gamma   90.00
#
_symmetry.space_group_name_H-M   'P 1'
#
loop_
_entity.id
_entity.type
_entity.pdbx_description
1 polymer ?
#
loop_
_entity_poly.entity_id
_entity_poly.type
_entity_poly.pdbx_seq_one_letter_code
_entity_poly.pdbx_strand_id
1 'polypeptide(L)'
;MKRFFNFLCASSLCCFSIFSQGQGQGQGTVPSEGPGTSANGARPESPVVNVVNYGATGDGRTDDTSATNAAMTACAGRTRPKDGCILYFPAGIYLTTGLSIQAFVNIKGDGWGTSVLRLKPHTASDVLTVPASAFNFSIYGITLDGNSRQGGTGNCFSTATTLTGPAEWNTSNKRTAPVNAQKWGHIEEVMFSNCSADGIHINSFNYMLFFDNFYVFNNGVYGIFSSGTNSSFTNFQIERNGTAGIHLAGANNRFMSGEVIWNGATVSTEAGVYVSGLRNIIMAIQTEDNYTNGFVDSGINNEFIGCFSDSNGYAKGNVNASSLNASGFIVAGTGGVYIGDKVTSYRGLLPDGHYTTEWPYTITKANQSKVEISYDSTNKPPIAVAGDIEPVRGAGKGGHVACILAPGPPIVLGSCASAQSSSGTCTCN
;
A
#
# COMPACT_ATOMS: atom_id res chain seq x y z
N MET A 1 48.36 -19.19 24.58
CA MET A 1 48.45 -19.74 23.21
C MET A 1 47.23 -19.27 22.44
N LYS A 2 47.45 -18.36 21.46
CA LYS A 2 46.45 -17.74 20.58
C LYS A 2 46.56 -18.37 19.18
N ARG A 3 45.45 -18.62 18.49
CA ARG A 3 45.26 -18.60 17.02
C ARG A 3 43.76 -18.32 16.80
N PHE A 4 43.27 -17.15 16.40
CA PHE A 4 43.47 -16.31 15.19
C PHE A 4 43.23 -17.03 13.87
N PHE A 5 42.14 -16.65 13.18
CA PHE A 5 42.09 -16.51 11.73
C PHE A 5 41.38 -15.18 11.39
N ASN A 6 42.17 -14.29 10.79
CA ASN A 6 41.79 -13.05 10.10
C ASN A 6 41.77 -13.34 8.59
N PHE A 7 41.00 -12.56 7.81
CA PHE A 7 41.43 -11.88 6.56
C PHE A 7 40.26 -10.99 6.07
N LEU A 8 40.24 -9.68 6.34
CA LEU A 8 40.58 -8.55 5.43
C LEU A 8 40.18 -8.79 3.96
N CYS A 9 39.20 -8.09 3.38
CA CYS A 9 39.15 -6.67 2.98
C CYS A 9 40.27 -6.26 1.98
N ALA A 10 39.89 -6.05 0.72
CA ALA A 10 40.57 -5.11 -0.18
C ALA A 10 39.61 -4.63 -1.28
N SER A 11 39.48 -3.32 -1.33
CA SER A 11 38.73 -2.49 -2.26
C SER A 11 39.57 -2.07 -3.48
N SER A 12 38.85 -1.69 -4.54
CA SER A 12 39.10 -0.52 -5.41
C SER A 12 39.82 -0.62 -6.76
N LEU A 13 39.15 0.05 -7.71
CA LEU A 13 39.58 0.88 -8.84
C LEU A 13 39.68 0.30 -10.28
N CYS A 14 38.80 0.88 -11.11
CA CYS A 14 39.01 1.50 -12.43
C CYS A 14 39.72 0.74 -13.55
N CYS A 15 39.04 0.62 -14.70
CA CYS A 15 39.72 0.63 -15.99
C CYS A 15 38.96 1.50 -17.02
N PHE A 16 39.61 2.61 -17.36
CA PHE A 16 39.36 3.46 -18.52
C PHE A 16 39.84 2.74 -19.78
N SER A 17 39.05 2.73 -20.85
CA SER A 17 39.51 2.29 -22.17
C SER A 17 39.75 3.51 -23.06
N ILE A 18 41.02 3.84 -23.29
CA ILE A 18 41.50 4.76 -24.31
C ILE A 18 41.87 3.92 -25.54
N PHE A 19 41.38 4.31 -26.71
CA PHE A 19 42.02 3.98 -28.00
C PHE A 19 42.36 5.29 -28.73
N SER A 20 43.66 5.42 -29.05
CA SER A 20 44.31 6.41 -29.92
C SER A 20 44.21 5.92 -31.39
N GLN A 21 44.40 6.64 -32.49
CA GLN A 21 44.89 7.97 -32.89
C GLN A 21 44.49 8.15 -34.37
N GLY A 22 44.36 9.38 -34.87
CA GLY A 22 44.25 9.66 -36.32
C GLY A 22 44.21 11.16 -36.62
N GLN A 23 45.30 11.67 -37.19
CA GLN A 23 45.66 13.09 -37.41
C GLN A 23 44.80 13.83 -38.45
N GLY A 24 44.74 15.16 -38.33
CA GLY A 24 44.31 16.07 -39.41
C GLY A 24 44.26 17.54 -38.99
N GLN A 25 45.23 18.34 -39.44
CA GLN A 25 45.38 19.77 -39.15
C GLN A 25 44.37 20.66 -39.90
N GLY A 26 44.08 21.84 -39.33
CA GLY A 26 43.43 22.95 -40.03
C GLY A 26 43.44 24.24 -39.22
N GLN A 27 44.28 25.20 -39.61
CA GLN A 27 44.40 26.57 -39.10
C GLN A 27 43.12 27.39 -39.31
N GLY A 28 42.83 28.35 -38.43
CA GLY A 28 41.81 29.37 -38.70
C GLY A 28 41.54 30.38 -37.58
N THR A 29 42.39 31.42 -37.51
CA THR A 29 42.10 32.83 -37.14
C THR A 29 41.22 33.17 -35.93
N VAL A 30 41.83 33.84 -34.95
CA VAL A 30 41.18 34.69 -33.93
C VAL A 30 40.85 36.06 -34.54
N PRO A 31 39.66 36.63 -34.29
CA PRO A 31 39.54 38.08 -34.14
C PRO A 31 39.00 38.50 -32.77
N SER A 32 39.53 39.63 -32.32
CA SER A 32 39.37 40.32 -31.04
C SER A 32 37.99 40.95 -30.78
N GLU A 33 37.63 40.91 -29.49
CA GLU A 33 36.75 41.77 -28.67
C GLU A 33 35.75 42.76 -29.31
N GLY A 34 34.50 42.64 -28.86
CA GLY A 34 33.56 43.74 -28.66
C GLY A 34 32.90 43.59 -27.27
N PRO A 35 32.47 44.68 -26.59
CA PRO A 35 32.11 44.63 -25.18
C PRO A 35 30.73 43.97 -24.99
N GLY A 36 30.74 42.66 -24.79
CA GLY A 36 29.58 41.86 -24.44
C GLY A 36 29.22 42.07 -22.98
N THR A 37 28.02 42.59 -22.77
CA THR A 37 27.30 42.73 -21.51
C THR A 37 27.46 41.51 -20.61
N SER A 38 27.73 41.78 -19.32
CA SER A 38 27.82 40.79 -18.26
C SER A 38 26.55 39.94 -18.22
N ALA A 39 26.60 38.76 -18.84
CA ALA A 39 25.64 37.70 -18.58
C ALA A 39 25.92 37.23 -17.16
N ASN A 40 25.12 37.75 -16.21
CA ASN A 40 24.97 37.17 -14.89
C ASN A 40 24.81 35.66 -15.06
N GLY A 41 25.88 34.92 -14.74
CA GLY A 41 25.84 33.48 -14.63
C GLY A 41 24.83 33.15 -13.56
N ALA A 42 23.60 32.85 -13.97
CA ALA A 42 22.58 32.31 -13.10
C ALA A 42 23.16 31.02 -12.53
N ARG A 43 23.59 31.07 -11.25
CA ARG A 43 23.90 29.90 -10.46
C ARG A 43 22.74 28.92 -10.68
N PRO A 44 22.97 27.64 -11.03
CA PRO A 44 21.88 26.70 -11.14
C PRO A 44 21.12 26.76 -9.82
N GLU A 45 19.86 27.22 -9.88
CA GLU A 45 19.02 27.26 -8.69
C GLU A 45 18.98 25.85 -8.12
N SER A 46 19.19 25.71 -6.81
CA SER A 46 19.05 24.41 -6.18
C SER A 46 17.68 23.85 -6.56
N PRO A 47 17.58 22.57 -6.98
CA PRO A 47 16.29 21.92 -7.28
C PRO A 47 15.40 21.81 -6.03
N VAL A 48 15.91 22.24 -4.87
CA VAL A 48 15.23 22.25 -3.59
C VAL A 48 14.65 23.63 -3.28
N VAL A 49 13.36 23.66 -3.00
CA VAL A 49 12.63 24.80 -2.43
C VAL A 49 12.29 24.46 -0.98
N ASN A 50 12.93 25.14 -0.04
CA ASN A 50 12.63 24.97 1.38
C ASN A 50 11.48 25.89 1.80
N VAL A 51 10.44 25.33 2.41
CA VAL A 51 9.24 26.08 2.84
C VAL A 51 9.54 27.21 3.83
N VAL A 52 10.59 27.08 4.64
CA VAL A 52 10.95 28.12 5.63
C VAL A 52 11.46 29.40 4.97
N ASN A 53 12.02 29.30 3.75
CA ASN A 53 12.43 30.47 2.96
C ASN A 53 11.22 31.26 2.42
N TYR A 54 10.02 30.71 2.54
CA TYR A 54 8.75 31.33 2.14
C TYR A 54 7.91 31.74 3.37
N GLY A 55 8.49 31.66 4.57
CA GLY A 55 7.86 32.11 5.81
C GLY A 55 7.15 31.01 6.61
N ALA A 56 7.27 29.74 6.22
CA ALA A 56 6.72 28.64 7.02
C ALA A 56 7.58 28.48 8.28
N THR A 57 6.93 28.36 9.43
CA THR A 57 7.60 28.31 10.75
C THR A 57 7.77 26.90 11.26
N GLY A 58 6.83 25.98 10.99
CA GLY A 58 6.87 24.61 11.51
C GLY A 58 6.79 24.51 13.04
N ASP A 59 6.20 25.50 13.70
CA ASP A 59 6.17 25.63 15.16
C ASP A 59 4.98 24.94 15.84
N GLY A 60 4.09 24.31 15.05
CA GLY A 60 2.86 23.68 15.51
C GLY A 60 1.77 24.64 16.00
N ARG A 61 1.88 25.94 15.71
CA ARG A 61 0.94 26.99 16.13
C ARG A 61 0.56 27.93 15.00
N THR A 62 1.54 28.37 14.23
CA THR A 62 1.37 29.28 13.10
C THR A 62 0.71 28.55 11.93
N ASP A 63 -0.21 29.23 11.26
CA ASP A 63 -0.83 28.74 10.04
C ASP A 63 0.15 28.93 8.87
N ASP A 64 0.82 27.84 8.48
CA ASP A 64 1.88 27.83 7.46
C ASP A 64 1.31 27.71 6.03
N THR A 65 -0.02 27.68 5.87
CA THR A 65 -0.69 27.42 4.57
C THR A 65 -0.20 28.33 3.45
N SER A 66 -0.16 29.65 3.68
CA SER A 66 0.22 30.60 2.64
C SER A 66 1.68 30.46 2.23
N ALA A 67 2.56 30.25 3.20
CA ALA A 67 4.00 30.04 2.97
C ALA A 67 4.26 28.74 2.20
N THR A 68 3.59 27.64 2.59
CA THR A 68 3.72 26.37 1.89
C THR A 68 3.20 26.44 0.46
N ASN A 69 2.07 27.10 0.22
CA ASN A 69 1.54 27.28 -1.15
C ASN A 69 2.43 28.17 -2.02
N ALA A 70 3.05 29.21 -1.45
CA ALA A 70 4.01 30.04 -2.16
C ALA A 70 5.27 29.23 -2.55
N ALA A 71 5.80 28.44 -1.61
CA ALA A 71 6.92 27.54 -1.87
C ALA A 71 6.58 26.48 -2.93
N MET A 72 5.39 25.87 -2.85
CA MET A 72 4.94 24.88 -3.83
C MET A 72 4.79 25.48 -5.23
N THR A 73 4.27 26.71 -5.34
CA THR A 73 4.15 27.44 -6.61
C THR A 73 5.53 27.75 -7.21
N ALA A 74 6.47 28.23 -6.39
CA ALA A 74 7.83 28.46 -6.84
C ALA A 74 8.52 27.14 -7.29
N CYS A 75 8.27 26.07 -6.55
CA CYS A 75 8.80 24.74 -6.85
C CYS A 75 8.25 24.22 -8.20
N ALA A 76 6.94 24.30 -8.41
CA ALA A 76 6.30 23.94 -9.68
C ALA A 76 6.86 24.73 -10.86
N GLY A 77 7.18 26.02 -10.67
CA GLY A 77 7.83 26.87 -11.67
C GLY A 77 9.23 26.40 -12.11
N ARG A 78 9.93 25.65 -11.25
CA ARG A 78 11.27 25.10 -11.54
C ARG A 78 11.27 23.77 -12.30
N THR A 79 10.09 23.18 -12.52
CA THR A 79 9.96 21.83 -13.10
C THR A 79 10.16 21.75 -14.63
N ARG A 80 10.63 22.85 -15.26
CA ARG A 80 10.91 22.95 -16.71
C ARG A 80 12.36 23.37 -16.98
N PRO A 81 13.04 22.78 -17.97
CA PRO A 81 12.56 21.71 -18.86
C PRO A 81 12.79 20.28 -18.35
N LYS A 82 13.58 20.00 -17.29
CA LYS A 82 13.94 18.60 -16.99
C LYS A 82 13.99 18.09 -15.55
N ASP A 83 13.94 18.91 -14.51
CA ASP A 83 14.14 18.38 -13.17
C ASP A 83 12.89 18.64 -12.33
N GLY A 84 12.24 17.58 -11.84
CA GLY A 84 11.21 17.74 -10.81
C GLY A 84 11.79 18.55 -9.65
N CYS A 85 10.94 19.30 -8.94
CA CYS A 85 11.41 20.15 -7.87
C CYS A 85 11.14 19.48 -6.51
N ILE A 86 12.09 19.57 -5.59
CA ILE A 86 11.94 19.08 -4.23
C ILE A 86 11.36 20.21 -3.37
N LEU A 87 10.13 20.05 -2.91
CA LEU A 87 9.54 20.89 -1.87
C LEU A 87 9.94 20.31 -0.52
N TYR A 88 10.91 20.95 0.12
CA TYR A 88 11.53 20.45 1.34
C TYR A 88 10.89 21.07 2.59
N PHE A 89 10.53 20.19 3.52
CA PHE A 89 10.01 20.48 4.85
C PHE A 89 11.06 20.04 5.89
N PRO A 90 11.80 20.96 6.51
CA PRO A 90 12.63 20.64 7.66
C PRO A 90 11.83 19.99 8.80
N ALA A 91 12.52 19.50 9.83
CA ALA A 91 11.89 19.09 11.08
C ALA A 91 10.98 20.19 11.64
N GLY A 92 9.73 19.83 11.98
CA GLY A 92 8.71 20.77 12.42
C GLY A 92 7.29 20.26 12.21
N ILE A 93 6.34 20.95 12.84
CA ILE A 93 4.90 20.72 12.69
C ILE A 93 4.31 21.92 11.95
N TYR A 94 3.95 21.71 10.69
CA TYR A 94 3.40 22.74 9.82
C TYR A 94 1.88 22.64 9.84
N LEU A 95 1.21 23.61 10.47
CA LEU A 95 -0.26 23.64 10.46
C LEU A 95 -0.74 24.19 9.11
N THR A 96 -1.62 23.47 8.43
CA THR A 96 -2.18 23.89 7.15
C THR A 96 -3.69 23.74 7.11
N THR A 97 -4.35 24.43 6.18
CA THR A 97 -5.78 24.24 5.90
C THR A 97 -6.01 23.21 4.78
N GLY A 98 -5.09 22.26 4.61
CA GLY A 98 -5.04 21.34 3.48
C GLY A 98 -4.21 21.87 2.30
N LEU A 99 -3.58 20.95 1.57
CA LEU A 99 -2.69 21.25 0.44
C LEU A 99 -3.08 20.43 -0.80
N SER A 100 -2.78 20.97 -1.98
CA SER A 100 -2.96 20.28 -3.27
C SER A 100 -1.63 20.17 -3.99
N ILE A 101 -1.09 18.95 -4.14
CA ILE A 101 0.21 18.74 -4.80
C ILE A 101 0.11 19.05 -6.30
N GLN A 102 1.18 19.64 -6.85
CA GLN A 102 1.28 19.94 -8.28
C GLN A 102 2.11 18.89 -9.01
N ALA A 103 1.91 18.77 -10.32
CA ALA A 103 2.71 17.84 -11.13
C ALA A 103 4.21 18.17 -11.05
N PHE A 104 5.07 17.15 -11.03
CA PHE A 104 6.53 17.28 -10.93
C PHE A 104 7.05 17.88 -9.61
N VAL A 105 6.20 18.06 -8.60
CA VAL A 105 6.62 18.44 -7.25
C VAL A 105 6.84 17.19 -6.42
N ASN A 106 7.98 17.15 -5.74
CA ASN A 106 8.41 16.05 -4.87
C ASN A 106 8.50 16.58 -3.44
N ILE A 107 7.55 16.20 -2.58
CA ILE A 107 7.56 16.58 -1.16
C ILE A 107 8.60 15.72 -0.45
N LYS A 108 9.48 16.37 0.33
CA LYS A 108 10.48 15.69 1.15
C LYS A 108 10.51 16.26 2.56
N GLY A 109 10.41 15.42 3.57
CA GLY A 109 10.70 15.76 4.96
C GLY A 109 12.01 15.15 5.47
N ASP A 110 12.28 15.37 6.76
CA ASP A 110 13.42 14.80 7.49
C ASP A 110 13.10 13.42 8.13
N GLY A 111 11.92 12.86 7.84
CA GLY A 111 11.44 11.58 8.33
C GLY A 111 10.01 11.68 8.90
N TRP A 112 9.25 10.59 8.82
CA TRP A 112 7.96 10.49 9.50
C TRP A 112 8.12 10.71 11.01
N GLY A 113 7.18 11.43 11.63
CA GLY A 113 7.27 11.87 13.03
C GLY A 113 8.23 13.06 13.29
N THR A 114 9.07 13.43 12.32
CA THR A 114 10.00 14.57 12.41
C THR A 114 9.47 15.78 11.63
N SER A 115 9.08 15.57 10.38
CA SER A 115 8.39 16.58 9.57
C SER A 115 6.91 16.20 9.50
N VAL A 116 6.04 17.08 9.97
CA VAL A 116 4.61 16.80 10.09
C VAL A 116 3.81 17.89 9.39
N LEU A 117 3.05 17.51 8.36
CA LEU A 117 1.95 18.31 7.83
C LEU A 117 0.69 17.98 8.63
N ARG A 118 0.17 18.94 9.37
CA ARG A 118 -1.00 18.75 10.22
C ARG A 118 -2.12 19.71 9.86
N LEU A 119 -3.37 19.24 9.83
CA LEU A 119 -4.50 20.15 9.70
C LEU A 119 -4.56 21.10 10.89
N LYS A 120 -4.76 22.39 10.62
CA LYS A 120 -5.13 23.37 11.64
C LYS A 120 -6.42 22.90 12.36
N PRO A 121 -6.55 23.09 13.69
CA PRO A 121 -7.75 22.71 14.44
C PRO A 121 -9.05 23.14 13.75
N HIS A 122 -10.08 22.29 13.80
CA HIS A 122 -11.40 22.51 13.20
C HIS A 122 -11.41 22.74 11.68
N THR A 123 -10.38 22.29 10.96
CA THR A 123 -10.32 22.37 9.49
C THR A 123 -11.06 21.20 8.84
N ALA A 124 -11.96 21.50 7.91
CA ALA A 124 -12.60 20.50 7.06
C ALA A 124 -11.90 20.42 5.68
N SER A 125 -10.90 19.56 5.57
CA SER A 125 -10.12 19.32 4.35
C SER A 125 -9.37 18.00 4.48
N ASP A 126 -8.95 17.43 3.34
CA ASP A 126 -7.87 16.44 3.35
C ASP A 126 -6.54 17.14 3.68
N VAL A 127 -5.59 16.42 4.30
CA VAL A 127 -4.24 16.98 4.58
C VAL A 127 -3.50 17.27 3.27
N LEU A 128 -3.49 16.28 2.37
CA LEU A 128 -2.89 16.40 1.05
C LEU A 128 -3.78 15.75 -0.02
N THR A 129 -4.19 16.54 -1.00
CA THR A 129 -4.94 16.09 -2.17
C THR A 129 -4.03 16.03 -3.39
N VAL A 130 -4.21 15.00 -4.22
CA VAL A 130 -3.67 14.88 -5.59
C VAL A 130 -4.76 15.29 -6.57
N PRO A 131 -4.69 16.50 -7.16
CA PRO A 131 -5.66 16.96 -8.14
C PRO A 131 -5.76 16.06 -9.37
N ALA A 132 -6.87 16.17 -10.09
CA ALA A 132 -7.10 15.42 -11.33
C ALA A 132 -5.97 15.62 -12.35
N SER A 133 -5.43 16.84 -12.45
CA SER A 133 -4.34 17.20 -13.37
C SER A 133 -2.94 16.78 -12.90
N ALA A 134 -2.74 16.46 -11.62
CA ALA A 134 -1.42 16.16 -11.08
C ALA A 134 -0.94 14.75 -11.50
N PHE A 135 0.35 14.66 -11.83
CA PHE A 135 1.07 13.42 -12.13
C PHE A 135 2.58 13.62 -11.91
N ASN A 136 3.32 12.52 -11.85
CA ASN A 136 4.77 12.47 -11.64
C ASN A 136 5.20 13.28 -10.42
N PHE A 137 4.82 12.80 -9.24
CA PHE A 137 5.11 13.45 -7.97
C PHE A 137 5.65 12.41 -6.98
N SER A 138 6.32 12.88 -5.94
CA SER A 138 6.64 12.02 -4.81
C SER A 138 6.36 12.66 -3.47
N ILE A 139 6.23 11.83 -2.45
CA ILE A 139 6.10 12.22 -1.05
C ILE A 139 7.04 11.29 -0.27
N TYR A 140 8.02 11.87 0.42
CA TYR A 140 9.04 11.10 1.12
C TYR A 140 9.28 11.62 2.53
N GLY A 141 9.33 10.72 3.51
CA GLY A 141 9.86 11.02 4.85
C GLY A 141 9.07 12.08 5.60
N ILE A 142 7.72 11.98 5.63
CA ILE A 142 6.86 12.98 6.27
C ILE A 142 5.61 12.33 6.88
N THR A 143 5.02 12.97 7.89
CA THR A 143 3.70 12.58 8.42
C THR A 143 2.61 13.49 7.87
N LEU A 144 1.51 12.88 7.41
CA LEU A 144 0.24 13.55 7.12
C LEU A 144 -0.72 13.30 8.30
N ASP A 145 -1.08 14.36 9.01
CA ASP A 145 -1.84 14.32 10.26
C ASP A 145 -3.15 15.11 10.14
N GLY A 146 -4.29 14.41 10.21
CA GLY A 146 -5.62 15.02 10.06
C GLY A 146 -6.10 15.79 11.29
N ASN A 147 -5.38 15.74 12.42
CA ASN A 147 -5.70 16.45 13.65
C ASN A 147 -7.15 16.24 14.15
N SER A 148 -7.69 15.03 13.97
CA SER A 148 -9.10 14.71 14.25
C SER A 148 -9.51 14.96 15.70
N ARG A 149 -8.57 14.78 16.64
CA ARG A 149 -8.80 15.06 18.08
C ARG A 149 -9.02 16.55 18.37
N GLN A 150 -8.60 17.45 17.48
CA GLN A 150 -8.84 18.89 17.55
C GLN A 150 -9.90 19.32 16.52
N GLY A 151 -10.77 18.40 16.11
CA GLY A 151 -11.90 18.67 15.21
C GLY A 151 -11.54 18.79 13.73
N GLY A 152 -10.32 18.41 13.31
CA GLY A 152 -10.01 18.29 11.88
C GLY A 152 -10.83 17.19 11.23
N THR A 153 -11.33 17.42 10.01
CA THR A 153 -12.12 16.42 9.28
C THR A 153 -11.68 16.24 7.84
N GLY A 154 -11.47 15.00 7.41
CA GLY A 154 -11.02 14.64 6.07
C GLY A 154 -10.08 13.43 6.08
N ASN A 155 -9.51 13.12 4.92
CA ASN A 155 -8.51 12.06 4.71
C ASN A 155 -7.09 12.59 4.93
N CYS A 156 -6.12 11.71 5.18
CA CYS A 156 -4.72 12.15 5.22
C CYS A 156 -4.20 12.38 3.81
N PHE A 157 -4.44 11.42 2.92
CA PHE A 157 -4.11 11.53 1.51
C PHE A 157 -5.33 11.18 0.68
N SER A 158 -5.64 12.00 -0.32
CA SER A 158 -6.70 11.71 -1.27
C SER A 158 -6.29 11.95 -2.72
N THR A 159 -6.78 11.13 -3.64
CA THR A 159 -6.79 11.50 -5.06
C THR A 159 -8.13 12.11 -5.43
N ALA A 160 -8.13 13.15 -6.26
CA ALA A 160 -9.36 13.72 -6.77
C ALA A 160 -10.13 12.72 -7.64
N THR A 161 -11.46 12.87 -7.69
CA THR A 161 -12.32 12.15 -8.62
C THR A 161 -11.98 12.52 -10.06
N THR A 162 -11.72 11.53 -10.91
CA THR A 162 -11.46 11.71 -12.34
C THR A 162 -12.67 11.21 -13.13
N LEU A 163 -13.32 12.10 -13.90
CA LEU A 163 -14.63 11.86 -14.52
C LEU A 163 -14.58 10.99 -15.80
N THR A 164 -13.39 10.64 -16.28
CA THR A 164 -13.20 9.91 -17.52
C THR A 164 -12.29 8.71 -17.31
N GLY A 165 -12.63 7.59 -17.95
CA GLY A 165 -11.76 6.43 -18.09
C GLY A 165 -10.38 6.78 -18.67
N PRO A 166 -9.40 5.87 -18.59
CA PRO A 166 -8.02 6.15 -18.99
C PRO A 166 -7.97 6.76 -20.39
N ALA A 167 -7.62 8.05 -20.49
CA ALA A 167 -7.20 8.61 -21.77
C ALA A 167 -5.85 7.97 -22.11
N GLU A 168 -5.87 7.05 -23.07
CA GLU A 168 -4.69 6.34 -23.52
C GLU A 168 -3.56 7.33 -23.88
N TRP A 169 -2.46 7.16 -23.17
CA TRP A 169 -1.09 7.45 -23.58
C TRP A 169 -0.89 8.49 -24.70
N ASN A 170 -0.87 9.78 -24.33
CA ASN A 170 -0.15 10.79 -25.10
C ASN A 170 0.84 11.54 -24.20
N THR A 171 2.10 11.12 -24.22
CA THR A 171 3.21 11.71 -23.45
C THR A 171 3.47 13.18 -23.77
N SER A 172 3.04 13.66 -24.94
CA SER A 172 3.27 15.05 -25.37
C SER A 172 2.35 16.06 -24.67
N ASN A 173 1.20 15.63 -24.11
CA ASN A 173 0.18 16.55 -23.58
C ASN A 173 -0.10 16.45 -22.07
N LYS A 174 0.59 15.59 -21.30
CA LYS A 174 0.25 15.38 -19.86
C LYS A 174 0.43 16.63 -18.99
N ARG A 175 1.43 17.49 -19.27
CA ARG A 175 1.71 18.70 -18.47
C ARG A 175 0.59 19.73 -18.48
N THR A 176 -0.17 19.80 -19.58
CA THR A 176 -1.27 20.75 -19.74
C THR A 176 -2.62 20.05 -19.74
N ALA A 177 -2.65 18.73 -19.56
CA ALA A 177 -3.88 17.97 -19.52
C ALA A 177 -4.69 18.34 -18.26
N PRO A 178 -5.99 18.65 -18.41
CA PRO A 178 -6.85 18.93 -17.27
C PRO A 178 -7.07 17.70 -16.39
N VAL A 179 -6.87 16.49 -16.93
CA VAL A 179 -7.04 15.22 -16.24
C VAL A 179 -5.88 14.28 -16.59
N ASN A 180 -5.25 13.72 -15.57
CA ASN A 180 -4.23 12.69 -15.63
C ASN A 180 -4.64 11.54 -14.70
N ALA A 181 -5.24 10.49 -15.25
CA ALA A 181 -5.63 9.29 -14.51
C ALA A 181 -4.41 8.47 -14.04
N GLN A 182 -3.35 8.44 -14.87
CA GLN A 182 -2.05 7.86 -14.53
C GLN A 182 -1.26 8.85 -13.67
N LYS A 183 -1.05 8.49 -12.39
CA LYS A 183 -0.45 9.40 -11.42
C LYS A 183 1.07 9.37 -11.39
N TRP A 184 1.72 8.21 -11.58
CA TRP A 184 3.16 8.09 -11.33
C TRP A 184 3.56 8.73 -9.99
N GLY A 185 2.75 8.44 -8.97
CA GLY A 185 2.98 8.94 -7.63
C GLY A 185 3.82 7.94 -6.86
N HIS A 186 4.90 8.40 -6.26
CA HIS A 186 5.77 7.60 -5.38
C HIS A 186 5.63 8.10 -3.95
N ILE A 187 5.19 7.23 -3.04
CA ILE A 187 4.89 7.61 -1.66
C ILE A 187 5.64 6.65 -0.75
N GLU A 188 6.68 7.16 -0.10
CA GLU A 188 7.70 6.33 0.54
C GLU A 188 8.06 6.91 1.92
N GLU A 189 8.15 6.07 2.97
CA GLU A 189 8.46 6.55 4.33
C GLU A 189 7.45 7.62 4.84
N VAL A 190 6.17 7.38 4.57
CA VAL A 190 5.08 8.30 4.95
C VAL A 190 4.19 7.69 6.02
N MET A 191 3.86 8.50 7.03
CA MET A 191 2.87 8.15 8.03
C MET A 191 1.54 8.88 7.76
N PHE A 192 0.43 8.15 7.74
CA PHE A 192 -0.93 8.69 7.57
C PHE A 192 -1.70 8.51 8.86
N SER A 193 -1.93 9.60 9.59
CA SER A 193 -2.43 9.49 10.96
C SER A 193 -3.52 10.48 11.35
N ASN A 194 -4.35 10.06 12.31
CA ASN A 194 -5.32 10.93 13.00
C ASN A 194 -6.27 11.67 12.05
N CYS A 195 -6.62 11.06 10.92
CA CYS A 195 -7.62 11.60 10.00
C CYS A 195 -9.01 11.12 10.39
N SER A 196 -10.03 11.98 10.28
CA SER A 196 -11.39 11.61 10.67
C SER A 196 -12.04 10.66 9.66
N ALA A 197 -11.55 10.63 8.43
CA ALA A 197 -11.96 9.72 7.36
C ALA A 197 -10.86 8.67 7.15
N ASP A 198 -10.35 8.53 5.94
CA ASP A 198 -9.36 7.50 5.60
C ASP A 198 -7.93 7.99 5.79
N GLY A 199 -7.01 7.06 6.06
CA GLY A 199 -5.58 7.35 5.96
C GLY A 199 -5.21 7.65 4.50
N ILE A 200 -5.51 6.71 3.61
CA ILE A 200 -5.25 6.80 2.18
C ILE A 200 -6.55 6.57 1.42
N HIS A 201 -7.01 7.55 0.65
CA HIS A 201 -8.23 7.48 -0.15
C HIS A 201 -7.93 7.62 -1.65
N ILE A 202 -8.06 6.53 -2.40
CA ILE A 202 -7.81 6.53 -3.84
C ILE A 202 -9.14 6.37 -4.58
N ASN A 203 -9.55 7.43 -5.24
CA ASN A 203 -10.75 7.46 -6.07
C ASN A 203 -10.58 6.67 -7.37
N SER A 204 -11.71 6.30 -7.97
CA SER A 204 -11.77 5.57 -9.23
C SER A 204 -11.06 6.34 -10.34
N PHE A 205 -10.58 5.62 -11.36
CA PHE A 205 -9.82 6.18 -12.48
C PHE A 205 -8.55 6.94 -12.04
N ASN A 206 -7.95 6.54 -10.92
CA ASN A 206 -6.59 6.88 -10.54
C ASN A 206 -5.76 5.58 -10.51
N TYR A 207 -4.60 5.58 -11.15
CA TYR A 207 -3.74 4.40 -11.24
C TYR A 207 -2.25 4.72 -11.31
N MET A 208 -1.41 3.71 -11.08
CA MET A 208 0.04 3.81 -10.98
C MET A 208 0.49 4.75 -9.84
N LEU A 209 -0.05 4.46 -8.66
CA LEU A 209 0.49 4.92 -7.40
C LEU A 209 1.32 3.79 -6.79
N PHE A 210 2.47 4.14 -6.24
CA PHE A 210 3.42 3.22 -5.64
C PHE A 210 3.66 3.67 -4.22
N PHE A 211 3.21 2.86 -3.26
CA PHE A 211 3.41 3.09 -1.84
C PHE A 211 4.41 2.06 -1.32
N ASP A 212 5.46 2.50 -0.64
CA ASP A 212 6.47 1.63 -0.03
C ASP A 212 6.87 2.13 1.36
N ASN A 213 7.15 1.21 2.29
CA ASN A 213 7.65 1.54 3.63
C ASN A 213 6.80 2.60 4.35
N PHE A 214 5.51 2.33 4.55
CA PHE A 214 4.57 3.33 5.05
C PHE A 214 3.74 2.83 6.24
N TYR A 215 3.22 3.76 7.02
CA TYR A 215 2.49 3.47 8.25
C TYR A 215 1.16 4.21 8.29
N VAL A 216 0.07 3.49 8.55
CA VAL A 216 -1.27 4.08 8.60
C VAL A 216 -1.85 3.84 9.99
N PHE A 217 -2.15 4.92 10.71
CA PHE A 217 -2.44 4.83 12.13
C PHE A 217 -3.63 5.69 12.56
N ASN A 218 -4.60 5.07 13.25
CA ASN A 218 -5.64 5.78 13.99
C ASN A 218 -6.50 6.72 13.11
N ASN A 219 -7.03 6.20 12.01
CA ASN A 219 -7.95 6.94 11.14
C ASN A 219 -9.41 6.50 11.37
N GLY A 220 -10.35 7.41 11.13
CA GLY A 220 -11.74 7.26 11.56
C GLY A 220 -12.53 6.19 10.79
N VAL A 221 -12.17 5.91 9.53
CA VAL A 221 -12.88 4.94 8.70
C VAL A 221 -11.93 3.84 8.21
N TYR A 222 -11.24 4.03 7.09
CA TYR A 222 -10.30 3.04 6.56
C TYR A 222 -8.85 3.44 6.82
N GLY A 223 -7.97 2.46 6.99
CA GLY A 223 -6.55 2.72 6.80
C GLY A 223 -6.30 3.12 5.34
N ILE A 224 -6.72 2.24 4.44
CA ILE A 224 -6.65 2.44 2.99
C ILE A 224 -8.02 2.13 2.40
N PHE A 225 -8.57 3.08 1.67
CA PHE A 225 -9.64 2.87 0.71
C PHE A 225 -9.11 3.06 -0.70
N SER A 226 -9.35 2.10 -1.59
CA SER A 226 -9.02 2.26 -3.00
C SER A 226 -10.09 1.69 -3.92
N SER A 227 -10.67 2.57 -4.73
CA SER A 227 -11.42 2.22 -5.93
C SER A 227 -10.61 2.44 -7.23
N GLY A 228 -9.34 2.84 -7.10
CA GLY A 228 -8.37 2.95 -8.18
C GLY A 228 -7.88 1.59 -8.70
N THR A 229 -7.04 1.62 -9.74
CA THR A 229 -6.50 0.39 -10.35
C THR A 229 -4.99 0.43 -10.49
N ASN A 230 -4.38 -0.73 -10.81
CA ASN A 230 -2.98 -0.82 -11.25
C ASN A 230 -1.98 -0.09 -10.32
N SER A 231 -2.22 -0.11 -9.02
CA SER A 231 -1.36 0.49 -8.00
C SER A 231 -0.69 -0.60 -7.16
N SER A 232 0.43 -0.26 -6.52
CA SER A 232 1.23 -1.18 -5.71
C SER A 232 1.46 -0.62 -4.32
N PHE A 233 1.37 -1.49 -3.32
CA PHE A 233 1.54 -1.16 -1.91
C PHE A 233 2.44 -2.22 -1.29
N THR A 234 3.58 -1.80 -0.73
CA THR A 234 4.60 -2.70 -0.20
C THR A 234 5.14 -2.23 1.14
N ASN A 235 5.57 -3.18 1.99
CA ASN A 235 6.25 -2.92 3.25
C ASN A 235 5.47 -1.96 4.16
N PHE A 236 4.31 -2.40 4.65
CA PHE A 236 3.42 -1.51 5.40
C PHE A 236 2.99 -2.08 6.73
N GLN A 237 2.59 -1.18 7.63
CA GLN A 237 1.86 -1.53 8.84
C GLN A 237 0.62 -0.62 8.96
N ILE A 238 -0.53 -1.21 9.27
CA ILE A 238 -1.84 -0.53 9.29
C ILE A 238 -2.56 -0.83 10.59
N GLU A 239 -2.80 0.22 11.37
CA GLU A 239 -3.22 0.12 12.75
C GLU A 239 -4.40 1.00 13.13
N ARG A 240 -5.30 0.43 13.94
CA ARG A 240 -6.32 1.17 14.70
C ARG A 240 -7.25 2.02 13.84
N ASN A 241 -7.60 1.55 12.65
CA ASN A 241 -8.58 2.24 11.81
C ASN A 241 -10.02 1.81 12.14
N GLY A 242 -10.97 2.71 11.98
CA GLY A 242 -12.32 2.57 12.51
C GLY A 242 -13.12 1.37 11.97
N THR A 243 -12.99 1.06 10.69
CA THR A 243 -13.80 0.03 9.99
C THR A 243 -12.94 -1.11 9.46
N ALA A 244 -11.99 -0.81 8.57
CA ALA A 244 -11.07 -1.79 7.99
C ALA A 244 -9.66 -1.21 7.90
N GLY A 245 -8.66 -2.09 7.93
CA GLY A 245 -7.29 -1.68 7.62
C GLY A 245 -7.16 -1.36 6.12
N ILE A 246 -7.62 -2.29 5.28
CA ILE A 246 -7.62 -2.15 3.82
C ILE A 246 -9.03 -2.45 3.29
N HIS A 247 -9.63 -1.51 2.58
CA HIS A 247 -10.84 -1.70 1.78
C HIS A 247 -10.50 -1.50 0.29
N LEU A 248 -10.58 -2.59 -0.47
CA LEU A 248 -10.20 -2.61 -1.88
C LEU A 248 -11.42 -2.86 -2.77
N ALA A 249 -12.03 -1.77 -3.25
CA ALA A 249 -13.15 -1.79 -4.20
C ALA A 249 -12.69 -1.78 -5.67
N GLY A 250 -11.46 -1.34 -5.91
CA GLY A 250 -10.84 -1.25 -7.23
C GLY A 250 -10.26 -2.56 -7.73
N ALA A 251 -9.68 -2.55 -8.93
CA ALA A 251 -9.18 -3.75 -9.60
C ALA A 251 -7.69 -3.71 -9.95
N ASN A 252 -7.07 -4.88 -10.11
CA ASN A 252 -5.68 -5.03 -10.56
C ASN A 252 -4.63 -4.35 -9.65
N ASN A 253 -4.92 -4.19 -8.36
CA ASN A 253 -3.98 -3.66 -7.38
C ASN A 253 -3.14 -4.78 -6.76
N ARG A 254 -1.96 -4.43 -6.24
CA ARG A 254 -1.02 -5.36 -5.61
C ARG A 254 -0.68 -4.87 -4.21
N PHE A 255 -0.93 -5.71 -3.21
CA PHE A 255 -0.50 -5.50 -1.83
C PHE A 255 0.46 -6.61 -1.44
N MET A 256 1.65 -6.26 -0.97
CA MET A 256 2.69 -7.25 -0.66
C MET A 256 3.45 -6.88 0.62
N SER A 257 3.71 -7.85 1.50
CA SER A 257 4.55 -7.66 2.70
C SER A 257 4.01 -6.57 3.63
N GLY A 258 3.09 -6.92 4.52
CA GLY A 258 2.61 -5.97 5.51
C GLY A 258 1.77 -6.57 6.62
N GLU A 259 1.54 -5.76 7.64
CA GLU A 259 0.77 -6.14 8.83
C GLU A 259 -0.43 -5.23 9.00
N VAL A 260 -1.57 -5.82 9.35
CA VAL A 260 -2.86 -5.13 9.52
C VAL A 260 -3.44 -5.54 10.87
N ILE A 261 -3.33 -4.65 11.87
CA ILE A 261 -3.60 -4.97 13.27
C ILE A 261 -4.53 -3.96 13.98
N TRP A 262 -5.40 -4.47 14.85
CA TRP A 262 -6.34 -3.66 15.65
C TRP A 262 -7.31 -2.77 14.84
N ASN A 263 -7.69 -3.18 13.63
CA ASN A 263 -8.68 -2.45 12.82
C ASN A 263 -10.11 -2.91 13.10
N GLY A 264 -11.10 -2.10 12.76
CA GLY A 264 -12.52 -2.37 12.99
C GLY A 264 -13.03 -1.97 14.38
N ALA A 265 -12.35 -1.00 15.01
CA ALA A 265 -12.66 -0.59 16.38
C ALA A 265 -14.04 0.09 16.52
N THR A 266 -14.48 0.81 15.49
CA THR A 266 -15.75 1.56 15.46
C THR A 266 -16.86 0.75 14.79
N VAL A 267 -16.56 0.10 13.67
CA VAL A 267 -17.50 -0.71 12.89
C VAL A 267 -16.83 -2.04 12.54
N SER A 268 -17.46 -3.16 12.89
CA SER A 268 -16.91 -4.51 12.74
C SER A 268 -17.58 -5.33 11.63
N THR A 269 -18.25 -4.67 10.68
CA THR A 269 -19.00 -5.34 9.60
C THR A 269 -18.14 -5.79 8.42
N GLU A 270 -16.86 -5.38 8.37
CA GLU A 270 -15.93 -5.71 7.29
C GLU A 270 -14.83 -6.67 7.76
N ALA A 271 -13.55 -6.29 7.61
CA ALA A 271 -12.38 -7.11 7.95
C ALA A 271 -11.14 -6.22 8.14
N GLY A 272 -10.06 -6.79 8.67
CA GLY A 272 -8.73 -6.18 8.57
C GLY A 272 -8.40 -5.88 7.11
N VAL A 273 -8.61 -6.86 6.23
CA VAL A 273 -8.50 -6.72 4.78
C VAL A 273 -9.80 -7.14 4.10
N TYR A 274 -10.51 -6.17 3.53
CA TYR A 274 -11.77 -6.35 2.83
C TYR A 274 -11.58 -6.07 1.33
N VAL A 275 -11.80 -7.09 0.49
CA VAL A 275 -11.63 -7.00 -0.97
C VAL A 275 -12.97 -7.26 -1.65
N SER A 276 -13.51 -6.22 -2.28
CA SER A 276 -14.76 -6.28 -3.06
C SER A 276 -14.54 -6.10 -4.55
N GLY A 277 -13.41 -5.52 -4.94
CA GLY A 277 -12.99 -5.36 -6.32
C GLY A 277 -12.45 -6.64 -6.95
N LEU A 278 -11.92 -6.52 -8.18
CA LEU A 278 -11.63 -7.67 -9.03
C LEU A 278 -10.14 -7.78 -9.36
N ARG A 279 -9.62 -9.01 -9.51
CA ARG A 279 -8.25 -9.28 -10.01
C ARG A 279 -7.15 -8.61 -9.20
N ASN A 280 -7.35 -8.48 -7.89
CA ASN A 280 -6.34 -7.96 -6.99
C ASN A 280 -5.43 -9.09 -6.51
N ILE A 281 -4.18 -8.76 -6.21
CA ILE A 281 -3.20 -9.68 -5.64
C ILE A 281 -2.83 -9.21 -4.24
N ILE A 282 -3.05 -10.08 -3.27
CA ILE A 282 -2.83 -9.88 -1.85
C ILE A 282 -1.80 -10.92 -1.41
N MET A 283 -0.59 -10.50 -1.07
CA MET A 283 0.52 -11.43 -0.85
C MET A 283 1.28 -11.13 0.44
N ALA A 284 1.58 -12.16 1.22
CA ALA A 284 2.40 -12.04 2.43
C ALA A 284 1.90 -10.93 3.39
N ILE A 285 0.58 -10.84 3.56
CA ILE A 285 -0.04 -9.93 4.54
C ILE A 285 -0.41 -10.72 5.78
N GLN A 286 -0.07 -10.18 6.94
CA GLN A 286 -0.57 -10.63 8.22
C GLN A 286 -1.75 -9.76 8.68
N THR A 287 -2.86 -10.38 9.05
CA THR A 287 -3.93 -9.73 9.83
C THR A 287 -3.85 -10.26 11.25
N GLU A 288 -3.63 -9.38 12.22
CA GLU A 288 -3.55 -9.76 13.64
C GLU A 288 -4.53 -8.97 14.48
N ASP A 289 -5.16 -9.59 15.48
CA ASP A 289 -5.92 -8.91 16.54
C ASP A 289 -6.93 -7.86 16.03
N ASN A 290 -7.46 -7.99 14.82
CA ASN A 290 -8.47 -7.05 14.36
C ASN A 290 -9.75 -7.27 15.17
N TYR A 291 -10.50 -6.20 15.42
CA TYR A 291 -11.79 -6.24 16.11
C TYR A 291 -12.91 -6.86 15.24
N THR A 292 -12.56 -7.24 14.02
CA THR A 292 -13.40 -7.79 12.96
C THR A 292 -12.73 -9.01 12.34
N ASN A 293 -13.27 -9.56 11.23
CA ASN A 293 -12.66 -10.65 10.46
C ASN A 293 -11.22 -10.34 10.04
N GLY A 294 -10.41 -11.37 9.79
CA GLY A 294 -9.06 -11.17 9.23
C GLY A 294 -9.13 -10.71 7.78
N PHE A 295 -9.54 -11.61 6.90
CA PHE A 295 -9.71 -11.39 5.48
C PHE A 295 -11.15 -11.64 5.05
N VAL A 296 -11.69 -10.76 4.21
CA VAL A 296 -12.95 -10.98 3.48
C VAL A 296 -12.68 -10.72 2.00
N ASP A 297 -12.94 -11.72 1.16
CA ASP A 297 -12.96 -11.58 -0.29
C ASP A 297 -14.38 -11.79 -0.81
N SER A 298 -15.02 -10.70 -1.21
CA SER A 298 -16.33 -10.70 -1.88
C SER A 298 -16.22 -10.43 -3.39
N GLY A 299 -15.00 -10.36 -3.92
CA GLY A 299 -14.72 -9.94 -5.30
C GLY A 299 -14.67 -11.08 -6.30
N ILE A 300 -13.99 -10.85 -7.43
CA ILE A 300 -13.89 -11.82 -8.53
C ILE A 300 -12.44 -11.94 -8.98
N ASN A 301 -11.96 -13.18 -9.10
CA ASN A 301 -10.62 -13.53 -9.57
C ASN A 301 -9.49 -12.87 -8.76
N ASN A 302 -9.70 -12.69 -7.45
CA ASN A 302 -8.65 -12.19 -6.56
C ASN A 302 -7.69 -13.33 -6.16
N GLU A 303 -6.44 -12.97 -5.88
CA GLU A 303 -5.40 -13.91 -5.48
C GLU A 303 -4.90 -13.54 -4.08
N PHE A 304 -4.92 -14.51 -3.17
CA PHE A 304 -4.34 -14.45 -1.84
C PHE A 304 -3.21 -15.48 -1.78
N ILE A 305 -2.01 -15.01 -1.42
CA ILE A 305 -0.79 -15.82 -1.52
C ILE A 305 0.05 -15.63 -0.26
N GLY A 306 0.17 -16.69 0.55
CA GLY A 306 0.97 -16.66 1.77
C GLY A 306 0.47 -15.67 2.81
N CYS A 307 -0.84 -15.39 2.83
CA CYS A 307 -1.46 -14.52 3.81
C CYS A 307 -1.66 -15.24 5.15
N PHE A 308 -1.47 -14.52 6.25
CA PHE A 308 -1.58 -15.05 7.59
C PHE A 308 -2.67 -14.31 8.37
N SER A 309 -3.62 -15.05 8.93
CA SER A 309 -4.63 -14.50 9.84
C SER A 309 -4.38 -15.04 11.23
N ASP A 310 -4.22 -14.15 12.20
CA ASP A 310 -3.96 -14.48 13.59
C ASP A 310 -4.92 -13.75 14.53
N SER A 311 -5.64 -14.50 15.34
CA SER A 311 -6.35 -13.95 16.51
C SER A 311 -7.35 -12.81 16.24
N ASN A 312 -7.94 -12.75 15.04
CA ASN A 312 -8.97 -11.78 14.66
C ASN A 312 -10.32 -12.00 15.39
N GLY A 313 -11.17 -10.97 15.41
CA GLY A 313 -12.32 -10.86 16.32
C GLY A 313 -11.91 -10.51 17.76
N TYR A 314 -10.75 -9.90 17.95
CA TYR A 314 -10.18 -9.59 19.25
C TYR A 314 -11.05 -8.58 20.01
N ALA A 315 -11.81 -9.03 21.01
CA ALA A 315 -12.78 -8.19 21.67
C ALA A 315 -12.16 -7.14 22.61
N LYS A 316 -11.27 -7.52 23.53
CA LYS A 316 -10.65 -6.64 24.55
C LYS A 316 -11.56 -5.53 25.14
N GLY A 317 -12.83 -5.84 25.40
CA GLY A 317 -13.82 -4.87 25.93
C GLY A 317 -14.46 -3.96 24.88
N ASN A 318 -14.20 -4.16 23.59
CA ASN A 318 -14.93 -3.56 22.48
C ASN A 318 -16.21 -4.36 22.22
N VAL A 319 -17.37 -3.73 22.48
CA VAL A 319 -18.70 -4.35 22.33
C VAL A 319 -19.07 -4.68 20.88
N ASN A 320 -18.39 -4.06 19.91
CA ASN A 320 -18.62 -4.32 18.49
C ASN A 320 -17.82 -5.54 18.00
N ALA A 321 -16.81 -5.97 18.75
CA ALA A 321 -15.94 -7.07 18.38
C ALA A 321 -16.39 -8.38 19.01
N SER A 322 -16.35 -9.47 18.24
CA SER A 322 -16.69 -10.80 18.74
C SER A 322 -15.93 -11.88 17.98
N SER A 323 -15.17 -12.68 18.71
CA SER A 323 -14.44 -13.83 18.14
C SER A 323 -15.35 -15.01 17.79
N LEU A 324 -16.60 -15.01 18.28
CA LEU A 324 -17.63 -16.00 17.93
C LEU A 324 -18.11 -15.84 16.49
N ASN A 325 -18.10 -14.58 16.01
CA ASN A 325 -18.64 -14.21 14.71
C ASN A 325 -17.55 -13.92 13.68
N ALA A 326 -16.34 -13.61 14.14
CA ALA A 326 -15.22 -13.31 13.27
C ALA A 326 -14.53 -14.60 12.78
N SER A 327 -14.23 -14.61 11.48
CA SER A 327 -13.46 -15.66 10.82
C SER A 327 -12.07 -15.16 10.42
N GLY A 328 -11.13 -16.10 10.28
CA GLY A 328 -9.82 -15.77 9.71
C GLY A 328 -9.95 -15.38 8.24
N PHE A 329 -10.64 -16.20 7.44
CA PHE A 329 -11.00 -15.90 6.06
C PHE A 329 -12.50 -16.04 5.81
N ILE A 330 -13.09 -15.12 5.05
CA ILE A 330 -14.41 -15.27 4.44
C ILE A 330 -14.26 -15.16 2.92
N VAL A 331 -14.58 -16.24 2.23
CA VAL A 331 -14.53 -16.36 0.77
C VAL A 331 -15.96 -16.33 0.23
N ALA A 332 -16.39 -15.14 -0.21
CA ALA A 332 -17.72 -14.87 -0.76
C ALA A 332 -17.72 -14.49 -2.25
N GLY A 333 -16.53 -14.29 -2.80
CA GLY A 333 -16.28 -14.03 -4.21
C GLY A 333 -16.39 -15.24 -5.12
N THR A 334 -15.89 -15.12 -6.35
CA THR A 334 -15.80 -16.24 -7.31
C THR A 334 -14.49 -16.18 -8.10
N GLY A 335 -13.97 -17.34 -8.51
CA GLY A 335 -12.73 -17.47 -9.27
C GLY A 335 -11.48 -17.13 -8.49
N GLY A 336 -11.57 -17.04 -7.16
CA GLY A 336 -10.44 -16.71 -6.29
C GLY A 336 -9.41 -17.83 -6.26
N VAL A 337 -8.16 -17.44 -5.98
CA VAL A 337 -7.02 -18.32 -5.77
C VAL A 337 -6.43 -18.03 -4.39
N TYR A 338 -6.41 -19.02 -3.52
CA TYR A 338 -5.85 -18.93 -2.16
C TYR A 338 -4.75 -19.99 -2.05
N ILE A 339 -3.50 -19.58 -1.83
CA ILE A 339 -2.32 -20.46 -1.89
C ILE A 339 -1.36 -20.19 -0.74
N GLY A 340 -1.08 -21.23 0.05
CA GLY A 340 -0.13 -21.14 1.16
C GLY A 340 -0.62 -20.22 2.29
N ASP A 341 -1.91 -19.89 2.29
CA ASP A 341 -2.51 -19.05 3.32
C ASP A 341 -2.68 -19.85 4.61
N LYS A 342 -2.62 -19.17 5.74
CA LYS A 342 -2.70 -19.81 7.06
C LYS A 342 -3.53 -19.01 8.04
N VAL A 343 -4.35 -19.72 8.81
CA VAL A 343 -5.09 -19.18 9.94
C VAL A 343 -4.57 -19.79 11.23
N THR A 344 -4.24 -18.96 12.20
CA THR A 344 -3.87 -19.40 13.54
C THR A 344 -4.66 -18.66 14.60
N SER A 345 -4.56 -19.18 15.82
CA SER A 345 -5.02 -18.51 17.02
C SER A 345 -4.12 -18.93 18.18
N TYR A 346 -3.15 -18.09 18.56
CA TYR A 346 -2.24 -18.41 19.67
C TYR A 346 -2.81 -18.03 21.04
N ARG A 347 -3.88 -17.23 21.08
CA ARG A 347 -4.48 -16.81 22.34
C ARG A 347 -5.41 -17.88 22.88
N GLY A 348 -5.30 -18.13 24.19
CA GLY A 348 -6.29 -18.87 24.94
C GLY A 348 -7.63 -18.13 25.00
N LEU A 349 -8.45 -18.46 25.98
CA LEU A 349 -9.69 -17.73 26.24
C LEU A 349 -9.38 -16.23 26.41
N LEU A 350 -10.00 -15.40 25.57
CA LEU A 350 -10.13 -13.96 25.69
C LEU A 350 -10.73 -13.60 27.06
N PRO A 351 -10.63 -12.33 27.48
CA PRO A 351 -11.23 -11.86 28.74
C PRO A 351 -12.75 -12.10 28.86
N ASP A 352 -13.45 -12.32 27.76
CA ASP A 352 -14.88 -12.69 27.70
C ASP A 352 -15.14 -14.20 27.85
N GLY A 353 -14.09 -15.02 27.99
CA GLY A 353 -14.20 -16.47 28.10
C GLY A 353 -14.36 -17.19 26.76
N HIS A 354 -14.03 -16.55 25.63
CA HIS A 354 -14.10 -17.16 24.29
C HIS A 354 -12.72 -17.20 23.61
N TYR A 355 -12.46 -18.09 22.67
CA TYR A 355 -11.16 -18.10 21.97
C TYR A 355 -11.14 -17.06 20.84
N THR A 356 -9.97 -16.52 20.50
CA THR A 356 -9.80 -15.69 19.29
C THR A 356 -10.02 -16.54 18.03
N THR A 357 -10.64 -15.96 16.99
CA THR A 357 -10.99 -16.62 15.71
C THR A 357 -11.59 -18.03 15.90
N GLU A 358 -12.85 -18.12 16.34
CA GLU A 358 -13.49 -19.43 16.53
C GLU A 358 -13.52 -20.25 15.22
N TRP A 359 -13.66 -19.56 14.08
CA TRP A 359 -13.81 -20.16 12.75
C TRP A 359 -12.59 -19.90 11.85
N PRO A 360 -11.91 -20.94 11.34
CA PRO A 360 -10.73 -20.74 10.51
C PRO A 360 -11.09 -20.02 9.20
N TYR A 361 -12.07 -20.55 8.46
CA TYR A 361 -12.60 -19.88 7.27
C TYR A 361 -14.04 -20.26 6.95
N THR A 362 -14.70 -19.44 6.13
CA THR A 362 -16.03 -19.67 5.57
C THR A 362 -16.01 -19.51 4.06
N ILE A 363 -16.61 -20.46 3.33
CA ILE A 363 -16.82 -20.35 1.88
C ILE A 363 -18.33 -20.28 1.64
N THR A 364 -18.79 -19.17 1.06
CA THR A 364 -20.23 -18.98 0.76
C THR A 364 -20.57 -19.22 -0.72
N LYS A 365 -19.57 -19.28 -1.60
CA LYS A 365 -19.71 -19.67 -3.01
C LYS A 365 -18.63 -20.68 -3.40
N ALA A 366 -19.06 -21.82 -3.92
CA ALA A 366 -18.17 -22.93 -4.28
C ALA A 366 -17.32 -22.70 -5.55
N ASN A 367 -17.63 -21.67 -6.35
CA ASN A 367 -16.96 -21.41 -7.64
C ASN A 367 -15.58 -20.75 -7.46
N GLN A 368 -14.66 -21.37 -6.72
CA GLN A 368 -13.28 -20.91 -6.58
C GLN A 368 -12.35 -21.68 -7.52
N SER A 369 -11.27 -21.02 -7.96
CA SER A 369 -10.28 -21.67 -8.82
C SER A 369 -9.33 -22.55 -8.02
N LYS A 370 -8.92 -22.12 -6.82
CA LYS A 370 -8.12 -22.92 -5.89
C LYS A 370 -8.28 -22.41 -4.46
N VAL A 371 -8.42 -23.32 -3.50
CA VAL A 371 -8.41 -23.00 -2.06
C VAL A 371 -7.40 -23.88 -1.34
N GLU A 372 -6.30 -23.28 -0.90
CA GLU A 372 -5.25 -23.89 -0.08
C GLU A 372 -4.99 -22.98 1.13
N ILE A 373 -5.88 -23.08 2.11
CA ILE A 373 -5.82 -22.36 3.38
C ILE A 373 -5.63 -23.40 4.49
N SER A 374 -4.46 -23.35 5.13
CA SER A 374 -4.15 -24.17 6.29
C SER A 374 -4.64 -23.51 7.58
N TYR A 375 -4.88 -24.31 8.62
CA TYR A 375 -5.21 -23.78 9.94
C TYR A 375 -4.59 -24.62 11.04
N ASP A 376 -4.15 -23.96 12.11
CA ASP A 376 -3.72 -24.59 13.35
C ASP A 376 -4.33 -23.88 14.56
N SER A 377 -4.53 -24.63 15.64
CA SER A 377 -4.96 -24.09 16.94
C SER A 377 -6.33 -23.36 16.93
N THR A 378 -7.21 -23.63 15.95
CA THR A 378 -8.61 -23.15 15.97
C THR A 378 -9.51 -24.13 16.73
N ASN A 379 -10.53 -23.61 17.43
CA ASN A 379 -11.43 -24.44 18.26
C ASN A 379 -12.59 -25.08 17.49
N LYS A 380 -12.78 -24.68 16.22
CA LYS A 380 -13.78 -25.29 15.32
C LYS A 380 -13.16 -25.65 13.97
N PRO A 381 -13.72 -26.67 13.31
CA PRO A 381 -13.46 -26.90 11.89
C PRO A 381 -14.05 -25.78 11.02
N PRO A 382 -13.57 -25.60 9.78
CA PRO A 382 -14.14 -24.64 8.83
C PRO A 382 -15.62 -24.93 8.51
N ILE A 383 -16.40 -23.86 8.31
CA ILE A 383 -17.79 -23.97 7.83
C ILE A 383 -17.78 -23.88 6.30
N ALA A 384 -17.96 -25.01 5.64
CA ALA A 384 -18.36 -25.05 4.23
C ALA A 384 -19.87 -24.86 4.15
N VAL A 385 -20.37 -23.81 3.50
CA VAL A 385 -21.82 -23.61 3.33
C VAL A 385 -22.35 -24.59 2.28
N ALA A 386 -23.53 -25.12 2.58
CA ALA A 386 -24.29 -26.17 1.93
C ALA A 386 -24.46 -26.04 0.41
N GLY A 387 -24.34 -27.18 -0.25
CA GLY A 387 -24.26 -27.30 -1.71
C GLY A 387 -22.88 -27.85 -2.00
N ASP A 388 -22.81 -29.17 -2.14
CA ASP A 388 -21.59 -29.94 -2.33
C ASP A 388 -20.56 -29.15 -3.14
N ILE A 389 -19.34 -29.05 -2.63
CA ILE A 389 -18.19 -28.98 -3.52
C ILE A 389 -18.17 -30.35 -4.22
N GLU A 390 -19.11 -30.57 -5.15
CA GLU A 390 -19.01 -31.63 -6.12
C GLU A 390 -17.74 -31.28 -6.89
N PRO A 391 -16.68 -32.10 -6.80
CA PRO A 391 -15.61 -31.99 -7.77
C PRO A 391 -16.29 -32.05 -9.13
N VAL A 392 -16.06 -31.04 -9.98
CA VAL A 392 -16.63 -31.01 -11.33
C VAL A 392 -16.33 -32.37 -11.96
N ARG A 393 -17.32 -33.26 -12.01
CA ARG A 393 -17.26 -34.51 -12.77
C ARG A 393 -17.42 -34.11 -14.22
N GLY A 394 -16.37 -33.51 -14.76
CA GLY A 394 -16.22 -33.33 -16.18
C GLY A 394 -16.23 -34.72 -16.80
N ALA A 395 -17.28 -35.02 -17.57
CA ALA A 395 -17.27 -36.16 -18.46
C ALA A 395 -16.06 -36.03 -19.38
N GLY A 396 -15.04 -36.86 -19.13
CA GLY A 396 -13.88 -37.05 -19.99
C GLY A 396 -13.02 -35.82 -20.21
N LYS A 397 -11.96 -35.66 -19.42
CA LYS A 397 -10.57 -35.58 -19.91
C LYS A 397 -9.57 -35.45 -18.74
N GLY A 398 -8.72 -36.47 -18.64
CA GLY A 398 -7.43 -36.61 -17.93
C GLY A 398 -7.01 -35.62 -16.84
N GLY A 399 -6.86 -36.14 -15.61
CA GLY A 399 -6.03 -35.58 -14.53
C GLY A 399 -6.78 -35.45 -13.20
N HIS A 400 -6.72 -36.46 -12.32
CA HIS A 400 -7.43 -36.45 -11.02
C HIS A 400 -6.49 -36.74 -9.82
N VAL A 401 -6.96 -36.43 -8.61
CA VAL A 401 -6.21 -36.27 -7.34
C VAL A 401 -6.30 -37.55 -6.47
N ALA A 402 -5.29 -37.85 -5.62
CA ALA A 402 -5.47 -38.79 -4.50
C ALA A 402 -4.97 -38.20 -3.17
N CYS A 403 -5.53 -38.71 -2.07
CA CYS A 403 -5.24 -38.31 -0.69
C CYS A 403 -4.40 -39.38 0.02
N ILE A 404 -3.52 -38.97 0.95
CA ILE A 404 -2.85 -39.88 1.90
C ILE A 404 -3.42 -39.63 3.30
N LEU A 405 -3.68 -40.72 4.03
CA LEU A 405 -4.05 -40.66 5.45
C LEU A 405 -2.83 -40.26 6.30
N ALA A 406 -2.93 -39.14 7.02
CA ALA A 406 -2.00 -38.75 8.07
C ALA A 406 -2.74 -38.67 9.42
N PRO A 407 -2.06 -38.83 10.56
CA PRO A 407 -2.67 -38.71 11.89
C PRO A 407 -3.08 -37.26 12.28
N GLY A 408 -3.16 -36.33 11.31
CA GLY A 408 -3.61 -34.93 11.44
C GLY A 408 -4.41 -34.50 10.19
N PRO A 409 -4.88 -33.24 10.09
CA PRO A 409 -5.72 -32.81 8.97
C PRO A 409 -5.03 -33.03 7.61
N PRO A 410 -5.77 -33.49 6.58
CA PRO A 410 -5.19 -33.97 5.33
C PRO A 410 -4.45 -32.85 4.58
N ILE A 411 -3.23 -33.14 4.13
CA ILE A 411 -2.43 -32.27 3.27
C ILE A 411 -2.64 -32.71 1.81
N VAL A 412 -2.96 -31.77 0.93
CA VAL A 412 -3.16 -32.01 -0.52
C VAL A 412 -1.83 -31.80 -1.25
N LEU A 413 -1.23 -32.88 -1.77
CA LEU A 413 0.06 -32.85 -2.49
C LEU A 413 -0.07 -33.47 -3.90
N GLY A 414 -0.74 -32.78 -4.82
CA GLY A 414 -0.70 -33.13 -6.26
C GLY A 414 -1.47 -34.39 -6.72
N SER A 415 -1.36 -34.70 -8.02
CA SER A 415 -2.23 -35.64 -8.76
C SER A 415 -1.79 -37.12 -8.73
N CYS A 416 -2.75 -38.06 -8.74
CA CYS A 416 -2.53 -39.51 -8.76
C CYS A 416 -3.28 -40.20 -9.91
N ALA A 417 -2.73 -41.32 -10.43
CA ALA A 417 -3.20 -41.92 -11.68
C ALA A 417 -4.36 -42.93 -11.54
N SER A 418 -4.55 -43.60 -10.39
CA SER A 418 -5.71 -44.49 -10.14
C SER A 418 -5.81 -44.96 -8.68
N ALA A 419 -7.03 -45.23 -8.20
CA ALA A 419 -7.31 -45.82 -6.89
C ALA A 419 -7.46 -47.36 -7.01
N GLN A 420 -6.83 -48.14 -6.11
CA GLN A 420 -6.84 -49.61 -6.20
C GLN A 420 -7.82 -50.34 -5.26
N SER A 421 -8.38 -49.74 -4.21
CA SER A 421 -9.46 -50.39 -3.43
C SER A 421 -10.21 -49.43 -2.49
N SER A 422 -11.35 -49.89 -1.97
CA SER A 422 -12.20 -49.20 -0.97
C SER A 422 -11.54 -48.96 0.40
N SER A 423 -10.28 -49.37 0.58
CA SER A 423 -9.49 -49.18 1.81
C SER A 423 -8.36 -48.14 1.69
N GLY A 424 -8.21 -47.46 0.54
CA GLY A 424 -7.46 -46.20 0.46
C GLY A 424 -5.94 -46.29 0.22
N THR A 425 -5.39 -47.42 -0.21
CA THR A 425 -3.98 -47.49 -0.64
C THR A 425 -3.74 -46.94 -2.06
N CYS A 426 -2.71 -46.11 -2.21
CA CYS A 426 -2.21 -45.56 -3.49
C CYS A 426 -0.71 -45.89 -3.65
N THR A 427 -0.27 -46.17 -4.88
CA THR A 427 1.15 -46.33 -5.23
C THR A 427 1.62 -45.13 -6.05
N CYS A 428 2.70 -44.48 -5.62
CA CYS A 428 3.37 -43.41 -6.36
C CYS A 428 4.45 -44.01 -7.26
N ASN A 429 4.55 -43.55 -8.51
CA ASN A 429 5.71 -43.78 -9.38
C ASN A 429 6.70 -42.64 -9.23
#